data_AF-K2CXC9-F1
#
_entry.id   AF-K2CXC9-F1
#
_cell.length_a   1.000
_cell.length_b   1.000
_cell.length_c   1.000
_cell.angle_alpha   90.00
_cell.angle_beta   90.00
_cell.angle_gamma   90.00
#
_symmetry.space_group_name_H-M   'P 1'
#
loop_
_entity.id
_entity.type
_entity.pdbx_description
1 polymer ?
#
loop_
_entity_poly.entity_id
_entity_poly.type
_entity_poly.pdbx_seq_one_letter_code
_entity_poly.pdbx_strand_id
1 'polypeptide(L)' 'MDNIAGRFENRPGGYTRIIKTGNRDGDNANTARIELLPAERKEEAPKESKKAEKKVEAKKTEKKVKKNDK' A
#
# COMPACT_ATOMS: atom_id res chain seq x y z
N MET A 1 8.21 23.55 16.61
CA MET A 1 7.37 22.49 15.97
C MET A 1 6.53 23.08 14.83
N ASP A 2 6.97 24.20 14.28
CA ASP A 2 6.03 25.29 13.96
C ASP A 2 5.52 25.21 12.51
N ASN A 3 6.03 24.27 11.73
CA ASN A 3 5.74 24.16 10.31
C ASN A 3 5.00 22.87 9.91
N ILE A 4 4.99 21.81 10.73
CA ILE A 4 4.35 20.52 10.36
C ILE A 4 2.95 20.43 10.97
N ALA A 5 2.80 20.78 12.25
CA ALA A 5 1.55 20.62 12.98
C ALA A 5 0.38 21.39 12.32
N GLY A 6 0.56 22.68 12.01
CA GLY A 6 -0.47 23.50 11.38
C GLY A 6 -0.87 23.06 9.98
N ARG A 7 0.00 22.37 9.23
CA ARG A 7 -0.32 21.84 7.89
C ARG A 7 -1.32 20.69 7.93
N PHE A 8 -1.42 19.99 9.07
CA PHE A 8 -2.15 18.73 9.18
C PHE A 8 -3.20 18.71 10.29
N GLU A 9 -3.43 19.84 10.95
CA GLU A 9 -4.36 19.99 12.09
C GLU A 9 -5.76 19.40 11.80
N ASN A 10 -6.30 19.65 10.61
CA ASN A 10 -7.63 19.21 10.21
C ASN A 10 -7.65 17.85 9.47
N ARG A 11 -6.51 17.14 9.37
CA ARG A 11 -6.40 15.90 8.60
C ARG A 11 -6.36 14.67 9.53
N PRO A 12 -7.40 13.81 9.54
CA PRO A 12 -7.36 12.56 10.29
C PRO A 12 -6.57 11.49 9.52
N GLY A 13 -5.27 11.36 9.83
CA GLY A 13 -4.39 10.33 9.27
C GLY A 13 -3.96 10.55 7.81
N GLY A 14 -3.12 9.65 7.31
CA GLY A 14 -2.65 9.70 5.92
C GLY A 14 -1.79 10.93 5.61
N TYR A 15 -0.82 11.22 6.49
CA TYR A 15 0.10 12.36 6.35
C TYR A 15 1.19 12.11 5.31
N THR A 16 1.44 10.84 4.99
CA THR A 16 2.51 10.42 4.10
C THR A 16 1.99 9.66 2.89
N ARG A 17 2.62 9.85 1.73
CA ARG A 17 2.47 9.01 0.54
C ARG A 17 3.74 8.21 0.31
N ILE A 18 3.56 6.95 -0.08
CA ILE A 18 4.65 6.06 -0.49
C ILE A 18 4.57 5.91 -2.01
N ILE A 19 5.66 6.24 -2.71
CA ILE A 19 5.82 6.05 -4.15
C ILE A 19 6.89 4.98 -4.35
N LYS A 20 6.53 3.84 -4.95
CA LYS A 20 7.49 2.78 -5.26
C LYS A 20 8.44 3.26 -6.35
N THR A 21 9.73 3.14 -6.10
CA THR A 21 10.78 3.62 -7.02
C THR A 21 11.44 2.47 -7.79
N GLY A 22 11.19 1.23 -7.35
CA GLY A 22 11.72 0.03 -7.98
C GLY A 22 12.92 -0.52 -7.21
N ASN A 23 13.70 -1.36 -7.86
CA ASN A 23 14.83 -2.03 -7.25
C ASN A 23 16.07 -1.12 -7.24
N ARG A 24 16.81 -1.15 -6.13
CA ARG A 24 18.10 -0.46 -5.98
C ARG A 24 19.21 -1.25 -6.65
N ASP A 25 20.09 -0.52 -7.35
CA ASP A 25 21.24 -1.12 -8.01
C ASP A 25 22.24 -1.69 -6.97
N GLY A 26 22.78 -2.87 -7.27
CA GLY A 26 23.81 -3.54 -6.46
C GLY A 26 23.28 -4.59 -5.47
N ASP A 27 22.09 -4.40 -4.89
CA ASP A 27 21.48 -5.37 -3.97
C ASP A 27 20.06 -5.80 -4.36
N ASN A 28 19.52 -5.22 -5.44
CA ASN A 28 18.18 -5.47 -5.95
C ASN A 28 17.08 -5.26 -4.89
N ALA A 29 17.34 -4.45 -3.86
CA ALA A 29 16.36 -4.20 -2.80
C ALA A 29 15.18 -3.39 -3.36
N ASN A 30 13.95 -3.76 -3.02
CA ASN A 30 12.76 -2.99 -3.43
C ASN A 30 12.66 -1.70 -2.60
N THR A 31 12.65 -0.55 -3.26
CA THR A 31 12.70 0.78 -2.63
C THR A 31 11.48 1.63 -2.93
N ALA A 32 11.26 2.63 -2.09
CA ALA A 32 10.21 3.61 -2.25
C ALA A 32 10.59 4.96 -1.65
N ARG A 33 10.03 6.03 -2.20
CA ARG A 33 10.10 7.41 -1.66
C ARG A 33 8.90 7.67 -0.77
N ILE A 34 9.14 8.25 0.40
CA ILE A 34 8.11 8.67 1.35
C ILE A 34 8.05 10.20 1.37
N GLU A 35 6.86 10.76 1.16
CA GLU A 35 6.63 12.20 1.08
C GLU A 35 5.47 12.62 1.97
N LEU A 36 5.52 13.85 2.50
CA LEU A 36 4.38 14.46 3.19
C LEU A 36 3.34 14.93 2.17
N LEU A 37 2.05 14.66 2.43
CA LEU A 37 0.96 15.16 1.60
C LEU A 37 0.85 16.69 1.71
N PRO A 38 0.39 17.38 0.65
CA PRO A 38 0.06 18.80 0.76
C PRO A 38 -1.10 19.04 1.74
N ALA A 39 -1.14 20.25 2.31
CA ALA A 39 -2.12 20.66 3.31
C ALA A 39 -3.57 20.64 2.76
N GLU A 40 -3.74 20.88 1.46
CA GLU A 40 -5.04 20.93 0.81
C GLU A 40 -5.58 19.52 0.54
N ARG A 41 -6.77 19.25 1.07
CA ARG A 41 -7.56 18.06 0.75
C ARG A 41 -8.41 18.39 -0.49
N LYS A 42 -8.00 17.94 -1.67
CA LYS A 42 -8.97 17.70 -2.75
C LYS A 42 -9.80 16.50 -2.31
N GLU A 43 -11.09 16.73 -2.04
CA GLU A 43 -12.02 15.66 -1.70
C GLU A 43 -12.25 14.75 -2.91
N GLU A 44 -11.37 13.78 -3.08
CA GLU A 44 -11.67 12.60 -3.89
C GLU A 44 -11.93 11.45 -2.92
N ALA A 45 -13.19 11.29 -2.53
CA ALA A 45 -13.75 9.98 -2.20
C ALA A 45 -14.32 9.41 -3.52
N PRO A 46 -14.12 8.13 -3.86
CA PRO A 46 -14.72 7.04 -3.08
C PRO A 46 -13.97 5.67 -3.03
N LYS A 47 -14.31 4.91 -1.96
CA LYS A 47 -14.66 3.47 -1.87
C LYS A 47 -13.75 2.35 -2.44
N GLU A 48 -13.73 1.26 -1.66
CA GLU A 48 -13.53 -0.15 -2.05
C GLU A 48 -12.13 -0.67 -2.38
N SER A 49 -11.43 -1.21 -1.38
CA SER A 49 -10.44 -2.28 -1.61
C SER A 49 -10.36 -3.34 -0.50
N LYS A 50 -11.41 -3.50 0.33
CA LYS A 50 -11.62 -4.73 1.12
C LYS A 50 -11.99 -5.96 0.27
N LYS A 51 -11.87 -5.89 -1.06
CA LYS A 51 -12.20 -6.99 -2.00
C LYS A 51 -10.96 -7.72 -2.54
N ALA A 52 -9.74 -7.36 -2.12
CA ALA A 52 -8.51 -8.01 -2.60
C ALA A 52 -8.10 -9.25 -1.80
N GLU A 53 -8.52 -9.39 -0.53
CA GLU A 53 -8.10 -10.54 0.30
C GLU A 53 -8.82 -11.85 -0.07
N LYS A 54 -10.06 -11.80 -0.59
CA LYS A 54 -10.82 -13.02 -0.89
C LYS A 54 -10.42 -13.76 -2.18
N LYS A 55 -9.55 -13.19 -3.02
CA LYS A 55 -9.15 -13.82 -4.30
C LYS A 55 -7.83 -14.60 -4.23
N VAL A 56 -7.05 -14.45 -3.15
CA VAL A 56 -5.74 -15.13 -3.01
C VAL A 56 -5.89 -16.53 -2.40
N GLU A 57 -6.95 -16.78 -1.61
CA GLU A 57 -7.15 -18.07 -0.93
C GLU A 57 -7.71 -19.17 -1.84
N ALA A 58 -8.46 -18.80 -2.90
CA ALA A 58 -9.04 -19.77 -3.84
C ALA A 58 -8.05 -20.37 -4.86
N LYS A 59 -6.80 -19.89 -4.95
CA LYS A 59 -5.79 -20.44 -5.89
C LYS A 59 -4.74 -21.34 -5.24
N LYS A 60 -4.79 -21.56 -3.92
CA LYS A 60 -3.81 -22.42 -3.21
C LYS A 60 -4.30 -23.84 -2.93
N THR A 61 -5.58 -24.15 -3.15
CA THR A 61 -6.17 -25.47 -2.86
C THR A 61 -6.17 -26.46 -4.03
N GLU A 62 -6.09 -26.03 -5.29
CA GLU A 62 -6.15 -26.97 -6.43
C GLU A 62 -4.82 -27.67 -6.79
N LYS A 63 -3.67 -27.20 -6.28
CA LYS A 63 -2.35 -27.79 -6.63
C LYS A 63 -1.87 -28.92 -5.72
N LYS A 64 -2.62 -29.30 -4.67
CA LYS A 64 -2.16 -30.32 -3.68
C LYS A 64 -2.83 -31.70 -3.78
N VAL A 65 -3.80 -31.92 -4.67
CA VAL A 65 -4.53 -33.21 -4.74
C VAL A 65 -3.97 -34.19 -5.80
N LYS A 66 -3.16 -33.76 -6.77
CA LYS A 66 -2.57 -34.67 -7.80
C LYS A 66 -1.22 -35.30 -7.42
N LYS A 67 -0.99 -35.72 -6.16
CA LYS A 67 0.26 -36.43 -5.83
C LYS A 67 0.18 -37.60 -4.86
N ASN A 68 -0.99 -38.14 -4.57
CA ASN A 68 -1.09 -39.39 -3.82
C ASN A 68 -1.98 -40.38 -4.58
N ASP A 69 -1.49 -40.85 -5.73
CA ASP A 69 -1.93 -42.13 -6.32
C ASP A 69 -1.22 -43.24 -5.54
N LYS A 70 -2.02 -44.10 -4.92
CA LYS A 70 -1.64 -45.44 -4.46
C LYS A 70 -2.46 -46.42 -5.29
#